data_AF-G4R6V9-F1
#
_entry.id   AF-G4R6V9-F1
#
_cell.length_a   1.000
_cell.length_b   1.000
_cell.length_c   1.000
_cell.angle_alpha   90.00
_cell.angle_beta   90.00
_cell.angle_gamma   90.00
#
_symmetry.space_group_name_H-M   'P 1'
#
loop_
_entity.id
_entity.type
_entity.pdbx_description
1 polymer ?
#
loop_
_entity_poly.entity_id
_entity_poly.type
_entity_poly.pdbx_seq_one_letter_code
_entity_poly.pdbx_strand_id
1 'polypeptide(L)'
;MIAAWALIVGGLLRIVGEVLEIIAGGHTVPSGAIAGGALLLVMVGFAGLWPEARTSRLARLAIVAVGLGALGFAGIAAWSVSQGALPVGTVSRLPAFIAAAAVTLVGALALAAWLIGSGFYPVWIGIVMTVSIAMSLVSSFVAFPALVQPLIDLVMALTFIQLGLSMRERRKTGNRI
;
A
#
# COMPACT_ATOMS: atom_id res chain seq x y z
N MET A 1 12.49 -12.51 -7.17
CA MET A 1 13.34 -11.50 -6.52
C MET A 1 12.86 -10.08 -6.76
N ILE A 2 12.46 -9.73 -7.99
CA ILE A 2 12.00 -8.37 -8.36
C ILE A 2 10.86 -7.87 -7.46
N ALA A 3 9.81 -8.67 -7.23
CA ALA A 3 8.68 -8.25 -6.41
C ALA A 3 9.02 -7.95 -4.94
N ALA A 4 9.93 -8.73 -4.33
CA ALA A 4 10.38 -8.47 -2.97
C ALA A 4 11.10 -7.10 -2.86
N TRP A 5 11.93 -6.78 -3.85
CA TRP A 5 12.58 -5.48 -3.94
C TRP A 5 11.60 -4.35 -4.25
N ALA A 6 10.58 -4.61 -5.06
CA ALA A 6 9.53 -3.63 -5.34
C ALA A 6 8.78 -3.23 -4.06
N LEU A 7 8.44 -4.17 -3.16
CA LEU A 7 7.87 -3.83 -1.85
C LEU A 7 8.81 -2.98 -0.99
N ILE A 8 10.10 -3.36 -0.95
CA ILE A 8 11.10 -2.65 -0.13
C ILE A 8 11.31 -1.22 -0.64
N VAL A 9 11.57 -1.07 -1.95
CA VAL A 9 11.80 0.24 -2.57
C VAL A 9 10.52 1.07 -2.55
N GLY A 10 9.36 0.46 -2.78
CA GLY A 10 8.06 1.13 -2.67
C GLY A 10 7.81 1.67 -1.26
N GLY A 11 8.08 0.86 -0.22
CA GLY A 11 8.01 1.31 1.17
C GLY A 11 8.97 2.46 1.48
N LEU A 12 10.23 2.37 1.03
CA LEU A 12 11.20 3.45 1.21
C LEU A 12 10.79 4.75 0.51
N LEU A 13 10.29 4.66 -0.73
CA LEU A 13 9.79 5.84 -1.45
C LEU A 13 8.58 6.45 -0.76
N ARG A 14 7.67 5.63 -0.23
CA ARG A 14 6.55 6.11 0.58
C ARG A 14 7.06 6.93 1.77
N ILE A 15 8.04 6.42 2.52
CA ILE A 15 8.67 7.14 3.65
C ILE A 15 9.25 8.49 3.20
N VAL A 16 9.98 8.52 2.08
CA VAL A 16 10.54 9.77 1.53
C VAL A 16 9.43 10.75 1.18
N GLY A 17 8.35 10.28 0.54
CA GLY A 17 7.18 11.11 0.23
C GLY A 17 6.56 11.74 1.47
N GLU A 18 6.31 10.94 2.52
CA GLU A 18 5.75 11.42 3.79
C GLU A 18 6.67 12.43 4.48
N VAL A 19 7.99 12.20 4.48
CA VAL A 19 8.96 13.14 5.06
C VAL A 19 8.94 14.48 4.32
N LEU A 20 8.82 14.47 2.99
CA LEU A 20 8.71 15.70 2.21
C LEU A 20 7.44 16.48 2.55
N GLU A 21 6.31 15.80 2.78
CA GLU A 21 5.05 16.45 3.17
C GLU A 21 5.13 17.07 4.56
N ILE A 22 5.76 16.37 5.51
CA ILE A 22 5.99 16.90 6.86
C ILE A 22 6.85 18.16 6.78
N ILE A 23 7.95 18.15 6.02
CA ILE A 23 8.86 19.29 5.88
C ILE A 23 8.18 20.46 5.16
N ALA A 24 7.39 20.18 4.13
CA ALA A 24 6.68 21.20 3.36
C ALA A 24 5.43 21.75 4.09
N GLY A 25 5.00 21.11 5.19
CA GLY A 25 3.78 21.48 5.91
C GLY A 25 2.49 21.15 5.15
N GLY A 26 2.56 20.29 4.14
CA GLY A 26 1.41 19.96 3.29
C GLY A 26 1.76 19.12 2.06
N HIS A 27 0.72 18.76 1.30
CA HIS A 27 0.83 17.93 0.11
C HIS A 27 1.48 18.71 -1.05
N THR A 28 2.44 18.09 -1.75
CA THR A 28 3.20 18.73 -2.83
C THR A 28 3.21 17.89 -4.11
N VAL A 29 3.49 18.50 -5.25
CA VAL A 29 3.65 17.77 -6.53
C VAL A 29 4.72 16.66 -6.44
N PRO A 30 5.93 16.91 -5.89
CA PRO A 30 6.92 15.85 -5.71
C PRO A 30 6.45 14.73 -4.79
N SER A 31 5.82 15.05 -3.66
CA SER A 31 5.36 14.02 -2.72
C SER A 31 4.23 13.16 -3.31
N GLY A 32 3.30 13.78 -4.05
CA GLY A 32 2.25 13.07 -4.78
C GLY A 32 2.79 12.14 -5.88
N ALA A 33 3.80 12.58 -6.64
CA ALA A 33 4.46 11.75 -7.64
C ALA A 33 5.19 10.55 -7.01
N ILE A 34 5.89 10.78 -5.90
CA ILE A 34 6.57 9.73 -5.14
C ILE A 34 5.57 8.73 -4.55
N ALA A 35 4.46 9.22 -3.97
CA ALA A 35 3.40 8.37 -3.44
C ALA A 35 2.75 7.50 -4.53
N GLY A 36 2.45 8.08 -5.70
CA GLY A 36 1.94 7.34 -6.86
C GLY A 36 2.90 6.27 -7.35
N GLY A 37 4.20 6.60 -7.47
CA GLY A 37 5.24 5.63 -7.83
C GLY A 37 5.40 4.51 -6.80
N ALA A 38 5.35 4.86 -5.51
CA ALA A 38 5.39 3.89 -4.41
C ALA A 38 4.23 2.89 -4.48
N LEU A 39 3.00 3.35 -4.78
CA LEU A 39 1.83 2.49 -4.95
C LEU A 39 2.00 1.49 -6.11
N LEU A 40 2.58 1.92 -7.24
CA LEU A 40 2.86 1.03 -8.37
C LEU A 40 3.88 -0.05 -8.00
N LEU A 41 4.92 0.30 -7.24
CA LEU A 41 5.90 -0.66 -6.75
C LEU A 41 5.30 -1.64 -5.73
N VAL A 42 4.41 -1.16 -4.86
CA VAL A 42 3.66 -2.01 -3.93
C VAL A 42 2.77 -3.01 -4.70
N MET A 43 2.10 -2.56 -5.77
CA MET A 43 1.33 -3.44 -6.66
C MET A 43 2.21 -4.53 -7.29
N VAL A 44 3.38 -4.17 -7.84
CA VAL A 44 4.35 -5.16 -8.37
C VAL A 44 4.79 -6.13 -7.27
N GLY A 45 4.94 -5.63 -6.06
CA GLY A 45 5.22 -6.39 -4.86
C GLY A 45 4.19 -7.46 -4.55
N PHE A 46 2.92 -7.08 -4.48
CA PHE A 46 1.81 -8.00 -4.24
C PHE A 46 1.55 -8.96 -5.39
N ALA A 47 1.77 -8.54 -6.64
CA ALA A 47 1.76 -9.45 -7.78
C ALA A 47 2.84 -10.56 -7.62
N GLY A 48 3.91 -10.28 -6.89
CA GLY A 48 4.90 -11.27 -6.49
C GLY A 48 4.38 -12.42 -5.65
N LEU A 49 3.28 -12.22 -4.90
CA LEU A 49 2.63 -13.24 -4.07
C LEU A 49 1.74 -14.19 -4.90
N TRP A 50 1.57 -13.91 -6.19
CA TRP A 50 0.67 -14.66 -7.07
C TRP A 50 0.97 -16.16 -7.13
N PRO A 51 2.24 -16.63 -7.23
CA PRO A 51 2.55 -18.06 -7.22
C PRO A 51 2.08 -18.76 -5.94
N GLU A 52 2.29 -18.14 -4.77
CA GLU A 52 1.86 -18.67 -3.48
C GLU A 52 0.33 -18.58 -3.31
N ALA A 53 -0.32 -17.62 -3.99
CA ALA A 53 -1.76 -17.43 -4.00
C ALA A 53 -2.53 -18.38 -4.94
N ARG A 54 -1.87 -19.14 -5.84
CA ARG A 54 -2.54 -19.93 -6.89
C ARG A 54 -3.59 -20.90 -6.34
N THR A 55 -3.36 -21.48 -5.17
CA THR A 55 -4.25 -22.46 -4.53
C THR A 55 -5.38 -21.80 -3.74
N SER A 56 -5.27 -20.50 -3.42
CA SER A 56 -6.26 -19.76 -2.63
C SER A 56 -7.05 -18.79 -3.50
N ARG A 57 -8.38 -18.96 -3.56
CA ARG A 57 -9.26 -17.99 -4.25
C ARG A 57 -9.26 -16.64 -3.53
N LEU A 58 -9.22 -16.67 -2.20
CA LEU A 58 -9.17 -15.47 -1.35
C LEU A 58 -7.92 -14.64 -1.64
N ALA A 59 -6.75 -15.28 -1.72
CA ALA A 59 -5.49 -14.60 -1.98
C ALA A 59 -5.45 -13.94 -3.37
N ARG A 60 -5.99 -14.63 -4.39
CA ARG A 60 -6.08 -14.07 -5.74
C ARG A 60 -7.00 -12.86 -5.81
N LEU A 61 -8.19 -12.96 -5.22
CA LEU A 61 -9.12 -11.84 -5.12
C LEU A 61 -8.49 -10.66 -4.37
N ALA A 62 -7.78 -10.93 -3.28
CA ALA A 62 -7.08 -9.92 -2.51
C ALA A 62 -6.02 -9.18 -3.34
N ILE A 63 -5.14 -9.91 -4.03
CA ILE A 63 -4.08 -9.30 -4.86
C ILE A 63 -4.70 -8.46 -5.99
N VAL A 64 -5.74 -8.97 -6.66
CA VAL A 64 -6.44 -8.23 -7.74
C VAL A 64 -7.10 -6.97 -7.19
N ALA A 65 -7.83 -7.07 -6.08
CA ALA A 65 -8.52 -5.93 -5.48
C ALA A 65 -7.53 -4.85 -5.00
N VAL A 66 -6.46 -5.24 -4.30
CA VAL A 66 -5.41 -4.28 -3.91
C VAL A 66 -4.73 -3.66 -5.13
N GLY A 67 -4.47 -4.45 -6.18
CA GLY A 67 -3.90 -3.94 -7.43
C GLY A 67 -4.80 -2.92 -8.12
N LEU A 68 -6.09 -3.22 -8.27
CA LEU A 68 -7.08 -2.29 -8.85
C LEU A 68 -7.22 -1.02 -8.02
N GLY A 69 -7.26 -1.16 -6.70
CA GLY A 69 -7.30 -0.03 -5.77
C GLY A 69 -6.07 0.86 -5.87
N ALA A 70 -4.87 0.26 -5.89
CA ALA A 70 -3.61 0.97 -6.08
C ALA A 70 -3.53 1.69 -7.43
N LEU A 71 -3.99 1.06 -8.52
CA LEU A 71 -4.10 1.70 -9.83
C LEU A 71 -5.07 2.88 -9.83
N GLY A 72 -6.23 2.72 -9.15
CA GLY A 72 -7.19 3.80 -8.96
C GLY A 72 -6.56 5.00 -8.24
N PHE A 73 -5.88 4.76 -7.11
CA PHE A 73 -5.19 5.81 -6.38
C PHE A 73 -4.03 6.43 -7.18
N ALA A 74 -3.25 5.63 -7.91
CA ALA A 74 -2.18 6.15 -8.77
C ALA A 74 -2.74 7.04 -9.89
N GLY A 75 -3.86 6.65 -10.49
CA GLY A 75 -4.56 7.46 -11.50
C GLY A 75 -5.10 8.77 -10.93
N ILE A 76 -5.71 8.72 -9.74
CA ILE A 76 -6.20 9.92 -9.03
C ILE A 76 -5.03 10.84 -8.64
N ALA A 77 -3.92 10.28 -8.17
CA ALA A 77 -2.72 11.05 -7.84
C ALA A 77 -2.12 11.72 -9.09
N ALA A 78 -1.99 10.98 -10.20
CA ALA A 78 -1.51 11.54 -11.46
C ALA A 78 -2.44 12.66 -11.99
N TRP A 79 -3.75 12.46 -11.89
CA TRP A 79 -4.73 13.48 -12.24
C TRP A 79 -4.61 14.72 -11.33
N SER A 80 -4.56 14.53 -10.01
CA SER A 80 -4.37 15.61 -9.03
C SER A 80 -3.09 16.41 -9.28
N VAL A 81 -1.98 15.73 -9.57
CA VAL A 81 -0.70 16.36 -9.92
C VAL A 81 -0.83 17.18 -11.20
N SER A 82 -1.53 16.67 -12.22
CA SER A 82 -1.76 17.44 -13.46
C SER A 82 -2.60 18.71 -13.26
N GLN A 83 -3.34 18.79 -12.14
CA GLN A 83 -4.11 19.97 -11.72
C GLN A 83 -3.35 20.86 -10.70
N GLY A 84 -2.06 20.61 -10.45
CA GLY A 84 -1.25 21.39 -9.51
C GLY A 84 -1.29 20.90 -8.05
N ALA A 85 -1.55 19.61 -7.83
CA ALA A 85 -1.68 18.95 -6.52
C ALA A 85 -2.87 19.48 -5.69
N LEU A 86 -4.06 18.96 -6.02
CA LEU A 86 -5.28 19.30 -5.32
C LEU A 86 -5.22 18.93 -3.83
N PRO A 87 -5.88 19.72 -2.95
CA PRO A 87 -6.00 19.38 -1.54
C PRO A 87 -6.65 18.01 -1.33
N VAL A 88 -6.11 17.23 -0.41
CA VAL A 88 -6.60 15.86 -0.10
C VAL A 88 -8.09 15.86 0.25
N GLY A 89 -8.57 16.87 0.99
CA GLY A 89 -10.00 16.97 1.36
C GLY A 89 -10.95 17.19 0.18
N THR A 90 -10.46 17.70 -0.95
CA THR A 90 -11.23 17.79 -2.20
C THR A 90 -11.23 16.45 -2.92
N VAL A 91 -10.06 15.81 -3.01
CA VAL A 91 -9.87 14.54 -3.70
C VAL A 91 -10.62 13.41 -3.00
N SER A 92 -10.64 13.39 -1.66
CA SER A 92 -11.25 12.31 -0.88
C SER A 92 -12.78 12.24 -0.99
N ARG A 93 -13.42 13.32 -1.45
CA ARG A 93 -14.86 13.38 -1.71
C ARG A 93 -15.25 12.90 -3.10
N LEU A 94 -14.29 12.63 -3.98
CA LEU A 94 -14.58 12.15 -5.32
C LEU A 94 -15.15 10.72 -5.28
N PRO A 95 -16.22 10.41 -6.03
CA PRO A 95 -16.76 9.05 -6.10
C PRO A 95 -15.71 8.01 -6.51
N ALA A 96 -14.80 8.37 -7.41
CA ALA A 96 -13.70 7.52 -7.83
C ALA A 96 -12.71 7.22 -6.68
N PHE A 97 -12.43 8.19 -5.81
CA PHE A 97 -11.58 7.99 -4.64
C PHE A 97 -12.26 7.05 -3.65
N ILE A 98 -13.54 7.25 -3.37
CA ILE A 98 -14.32 6.39 -2.47
C ILE A 98 -14.36 4.94 -3.01
N ALA A 99 -14.56 4.77 -4.31
CA ALA A 99 -14.55 3.45 -4.95
C ALA A 99 -13.16 2.78 -4.84
N ALA A 100 -12.08 3.50 -5.15
CA ALA A 100 -10.71 2.99 -5.02
C ALA A 100 -10.38 2.63 -3.56
N ALA A 101 -10.80 3.47 -2.60
CA ALA A 101 -10.67 3.22 -1.17
C ALA A 101 -11.39 1.95 -0.73
N ALA A 102 -12.66 1.79 -1.11
CA ALA A 102 -13.46 0.61 -0.77
C ALA A 102 -12.85 -0.68 -1.35
N VAL A 103 -12.44 -0.64 -2.63
CA VAL A 103 -11.80 -1.79 -3.29
C VAL A 103 -10.48 -2.15 -2.63
N THR A 104 -9.66 -1.15 -2.29
CA THR A 104 -8.39 -1.35 -1.57
C THR A 104 -8.62 -1.95 -0.19
N LEU A 105 -9.61 -1.46 0.56
CA LEU A 105 -9.95 -1.97 1.90
C LEU A 105 -10.36 -3.44 1.86
N VAL A 106 -11.29 -3.78 0.95
CA VAL A 106 -11.74 -5.17 0.78
C VAL A 106 -10.58 -6.07 0.39
N GLY A 107 -9.73 -5.61 -0.55
CA GLY A 107 -8.52 -6.32 -0.94
C GLY A 107 -7.55 -6.53 0.21
N ALA A 108 -7.31 -5.50 1.03
CA ALA A 108 -6.41 -5.56 2.18
C ALA A 108 -6.92 -6.50 3.27
N LEU A 109 -8.22 -6.46 3.58
CA LEU A 109 -8.86 -7.37 4.54
C LEU A 109 -8.76 -8.82 4.07
N ALA A 110 -9.03 -9.08 2.79
CA ALA A 110 -8.89 -10.40 2.20
C ALA A 110 -7.42 -10.87 2.20
N LEU A 111 -6.49 -9.96 1.92
CA LEU A 111 -5.05 -10.26 1.91
C LEU A 111 -4.57 -10.62 3.30
N ALA A 112 -5.00 -9.86 4.31
CA ALA A 112 -4.65 -10.11 5.69
C ALA A 112 -5.26 -11.40 6.23
N ALA A 113 -6.54 -11.66 5.96
CA ALA A 113 -7.18 -12.92 6.32
C ALA A 113 -6.41 -14.11 5.73
N TRP A 114 -5.95 -13.99 4.48
CA TRP A 114 -5.09 -15.00 3.87
C TRP A 114 -3.72 -15.08 4.53
N LEU A 115 -3.04 -13.95 4.79
CA LEU A 115 -1.72 -13.93 5.42
C LEU A 115 -1.75 -14.55 6.83
N ILE A 116 -2.77 -14.23 7.63
CA ILE A 116 -2.99 -14.78 8.98
C ILE A 116 -3.20 -16.29 8.92
N GLY A 117 -4.00 -16.76 7.94
CA GLY A 117 -4.22 -18.19 7.73
C GLY A 117 -3.07 -18.91 7.03
N SER A 118 -2.11 -18.18 6.47
CA SER A 118 -0.98 -18.76 5.76
C SER A 118 0.13 -19.14 6.74
N GLY A 119 0.56 -20.40 6.74
CA GLY A 119 1.83 -20.80 7.37
C GLY A 119 3.07 -20.20 6.68
N PHE A 120 2.86 -19.37 5.64
CA PHE A 120 3.91 -18.78 4.83
C PHE A 120 4.39 -17.42 5.36
N TYR A 121 3.60 -16.70 6.16
CA TYR A 121 4.00 -15.36 6.59
C TYR A 121 3.75 -15.18 8.09
N PRO A 122 4.55 -14.38 8.80
CA PRO A 122 4.26 -14.05 10.18
C PRO A 122 2.89 -13.38 10.30
N VAL A 123 2.03 -13.92 11.17
CA VAL A 123 0.64 -13.48 11.39
C VAL A 123 0.55 -11.97 11.65
N TRP A 124 1.51 -11.42 12.40
CA TRP A 124 1.54 -10.00 12.75
C TRP A 124 1.61 -9.09 11.52
N ILE A 125 2.21 -9.51 10.40
CA ILE A 125 2.28 -8.70 9.17
C ILE A 125 0.88 -8.46 8.61
N GLY A 126 0.03 -9.49 8.59
CA GLY A 126 -1.36 -9.36 8.14
C GLY A 126 -2.18 -8.44 9.05
N ILE A 127 -2.00 -8.56 10.36
CA ILE A 127 -2.70 -7.73 11.35
C ILE A 127 -2.29 -6.26 11.19
N VAL A 128 -0.99 -5.95 11.23
CA VAL A 128 -0.49 -4.57 11.15
C VAL A 128 -0.89 -3.93 9.82
N MET A 129 -0.74 -4.65 8.70
CA MET A 129 -1.13 -4.14 7.38
C MET A 129 -2.62 -3.79 7.32
N THR A 130 -3.50 -4.61 7.90
CA THR A 130 -4.94 -4.32 7.95
C THR A 130 -5.23 -3.06 8.73
N VAL A 131 -4.68 -2.97 9.95
CA VAL A 131 -4.91 -1.84 10.84
C VAL A 131 -4.40 -0.57 10.19
N SER A 132 -3.19 -0.59 9.62
CA SER A 132 -2.62 0.57 8.92
C SER A 132 -3.44 1.00 7.72
N ILE A 133 -3.91 0.07 6.87
CA ILE A 133 -4.73 0.43 5.70
C ILE A 133 -6.09 0.96 6.14
N ALA A 134 -6.74 0.33 7.12
CA ALA A 134 -8.01 0.80 7.66
C ALA A 134 -7.87 2.21 8.25
N MET A 135 -6.83 2.44 9.06
CA MET A 135 -6.56 3.74 9.67
C MET A 135 -6.22 4.81 8.62
N SER A 136 -5.41 4.50 7.60
CA SER A 136 -5.05 5.43 6.51
C SER A 136 -6.27 5.80 5.65
N LEU A 137 -7.18 4.85 5.44
CA LEU A 137 -8.44 5.13 4.75
C LEU A 137 -9.37 5.98 5.60
N VAL A 138 -9.55 5.65 6.88
CA VAL A 138 -10.36 6.48 7.80
C VAL A 138 -9.79 7.89 7.89
N SER A 139 -8.46 8.05 7.89
CA SER A 139 -7.83 9.37 7.92
C SER A 139 -8.02 10.20 6.66
N SER A 140 -8.33 9.55 5.54
CA SER A 140 -8.70 10.26 4.30
C SER A 140 -10.12 10.89 4.39
N PHE A 141 -10.97 10.42 5.31
CA PHE A 141 -12.34 10.92 5.50
C PHE A 141 -12.51 11.81 6.73
N VAL A 142 -11.68 11.60 7.76
CA VAL A 142 -11.70 12.36 9.01
C VAL A 142 -10.47 13.25 9.04
N ALA A 143 -10.64 14.54 9.34
CA ALA A 143 -9.52 15.45 9.54
C ALA A 143 -8.75 15.07 10.82
N PHE A 144 -7.82 14.13 10.71
CA PHE A 144 -6.88 13.86 11.79
C PHE A 144 -5.86 15.00 11.91
N PRO A 145 -5.22 15.16 13.08
CA PRO A 145 -4.05 16.01 13.20
C PRO A 145 -3.03 15.66 12.11
N ALA A 146 -2.41 16.68 11.52
CA ALA A 146 -1.53 16.55 10.34
C ALA A 146 -0.39 15.51 10.50
N LEU A 147 -0.01 15.18 11.74
CA LEU A 147 1.03 14.19 12.05
C LEU A 147 0.55 12.73 12.07
N VAL A 148 -0.74 12.47 12.27
CA VAL A 148 -1.25 11.10 12.47
C VAL A 148 -1.20 10.30 11.17
N GLN A 149 -1.57 10.91 10.04
CA GLN A 149 -1.60 10.23 8.75
C GLN A 149 -0.19 9.83 8.25
N PRO A 150 0.83 10.71 8.28
CA PRO A 150 2.19 10.31 7.95
C PRO A 150 2.74 9.18 8.83
N LEU A 151 2.37 9.14 10.12
CA LEU A 151 2.77 8.05 11.02
C LEU A 151 2.12 6.71 10.64
N ILE A 152 0.84 6.72 10.27
CA ILE A 152 0.15 5.51 9.78
C ILE A 152 0.79 5.02 8.49
N ASP A 153 1.09 5.93 7.57
CA ASP A 153 1.71 5.61 6.29
C ASP A 153 3.16 5.11 6.45
N LEU A 154 3.89 5.60 7.46
CA LEU A 154 5.20 5.07 7.84
C LEU A 154 5.12 3.64 8.36
N VAL A 155 4.15 3.32 9.23
CA VAL A 155 3.93 1.95 9.73
C VAL A 155 3.55 1.02 8.58
N MET A 156 2.72 1.49 7.66
CA MET A 156 2.35 0.74 6.45
C MET A 156 3.58 0.45 5.58
N ALA A 157 4.41 1.46 5.33
CA ALA A 157 5.64 1.33 4.56
C ALA A 157 6.63 0.32 5.18
N LEU A 158 6.82 0.37 6.50
CA LEU A 158 7.64 -0.59 7.23
C LEU A 158 7.08 -2.02 7.10
N THR A 159 5.77 -2.17 7.11
CA THR A 159 5.11 -3.47 6.94
C THR A 159 5.34 -4.02 5.54
N PHE A 160 5.28 -3.19 4.50
CA PHE A 160 5.63 -3.60 3.13
C PHE A 160 7.10 -4.01 3.00
N ILE A 161 8.03 -3.27 3.62
CA ILE A 161 9.44 -3.62 3.66
C ILE A 161 9.63 -5.00 4.32
N GLN A 162 9.01 -5.24 5.46
CA GLN A 162 9.11 -6.50 6.19
C GLN A 162 8.51 -7.69 5.43
N LEU A 163 7.39 -7.48 4.74
CA LEU A 163 6.82 -8.47 3.83
C LEU A 163 7.79 -8.78 2.67
N GLY A 164 8.38 -7.75 2.06
CA GLY A 164 9.39 -7.91 1.01
C GLY A 164 10.63 -8.67 1.48
N LEU A 165 11.15 -8.36 2.66
CA LEU A 165 12.26 -9.09 3.29
C LEU A 165 11.89 -10.56 3.54
N SER A 166 10.69 -10.81 4.05
CA SER A 166 10.18 -12.17 4.28
C SER A 166 10.07 -12.98 2.99
N MET A 167 9.54 -12.36 1.92
CA MET A 167 9.48 -12.97 0.58
C MET A 167 10.89 -13.27 0.02
N ARG A 168 11.84 -12.36 0.22
CA ARG A 168 13.23 -12.53 -0.23
C ARG A 168 13.88 -13.71 0.50
N GLU A 169 13.74 -13.78 1.82
CA GLU A 169 14.35 -14.83 2.62
C GLU A 169 13.79 -16.21 2.26
N ARG A 170 12.47 -16.30 2.07
CA ARG A 170 11.82 -17.53 1.60
C ARG A 170 12.27 -17.97 0.22
N ARG A 171 12.45 -17.05 -0.72
CA ARG A 171 12.94 -17.41 -2.06
C ARG A 171 14.40 -17.83 -2.07
N LYS A 172 15.21 -17.37 -1.11
CA LYS A 172 16.59 -17.87 -0.92
C LYS A 172 16.60 -19.28 -0.34
N THR A 173 15.74 -19.56 0.64
CA THR A 173 15.65 -20.89 1.30
C THR A 173 14.92 -21.92 0.45
N GLY A 174 13.87 -21.53 -0.27
CA GLY A 174 13.12 -22.39 -1.20
C GLY A 174 13.86 -22.74 -2.49
N ASN A 175 15.03 -22.14 -2.75
CA ASN A 175 15.96 -22.55 -3.82
C ASN A 175 16.99 -23.60 -3.34
N ARG A 176 16.88 -24.08 -2.10
CA ARG A 176 17.75 -25.12 -1.51
C ARG A 176 17.06 -26.48 -1.32
N ILE A 177 15.92 -26.71 -1.97
CA ILE A 177 15.23 -28.02 -1.98
C ILE A 177 14.96 -28.40 -3.43
#